data_AF-A0A3D5QAL2-F1
#
_entry.id   AF-A0A3D5QAL2-F1
#
_cell.length_a   1.000
_cell.length_b   1.000
_cell.length_c   1.000
_cell.angle_alpha   90.00
_cell.angle_beta   90.00
_cell.angle_gamma   90.00
#
_symmetry.space_group_name_H-M   'P 1'
#
loop_
_entity.id
_entity.type
_entity.pdbx_description
1 polymer ?
#
loop_
_entity_poly.entity_id
_entity_poly.type
_entity_poly.pdbx_seq_one_letter_code
_entity_poly.pdbx_strand_id
1 'polypeptide(L)'
;MLNSTALYYLLAGSKYYSFLDSKDFVRQVRNYSEKEIEYFFNNRFIRHEKWFRRYLKILIAVFTVNLLARKFERYLSRLCCFYDLSCSRFAPATLMALRAFNKNRQFFNIEFDRFIFLRELIYIVNSRVNEFCKCTNLYPDRIQFIQGNTPLGVEMEFSNKGTAAGRFLERGKGDPLVNFSKYHYYHLTNFMWRFGAYIDSDTPFKQFIKKGGFLEYTFTVPDKFLQTSMPLTKSPDFAGKLINEAVKFTPVQPHSLHITVQKNTGKHKLPLPSFDEILFLLFCSGQFLCKDGKIVESRIVEENMKDIVLLRKRKNYKKWVDTVEFSHMRLCRDFIRRNVYEPSIMLMVAYKNLFAFADIFPYTNKLRQWGRRPYLPALNPNDMFEIIRKGLDEEKALPEHYKEYIVEKVKEFYFFNKSIVMNKTA
;
A
#
# COMPACT_ATOMS: atom_id res chain seq x y z
N MET A 1 -6.32 -11.60 -24.98
CA MET A 1 -6.91 -12.60 -24.07
C MET A 1 -8.32 -12.76 -24.58
N LEU A 2 -8.81 -13.99 -24.74
CA LEU A 2 -10.18 -14.20 -25.20
C LEU A 2 -11.17 -13.59 -24.20
N ASN A 3 -12.30 -13.10 -24.70
CA ASN A 3 -13.33 -12.43 -23.89
C ASN A 3 -13.87 -13.34 -22.78
N SER A 4 -14.09 -14.63 -23.06
CA SER A 4 -14.51 -15.61 -22.06
C SER A 4 -13.49 -15.77 -20.93
N THR A 5 -12.20 -15.87 -21.26
CA THR A 5 -11.13 -15.94 -20.26
C THR A 5 -11.05 -14.67 -19.41
N ALA A 6 -11.17 -13.50 -20.02
CA ALA A 6 -11.14 -12.22 -19.30
C ALA A 6 -12.32 -12.09 -18.32
N LEU A 7 -13.52 -12.46 -18.78
CA LEU A 7 -14.74 -12.49 -17.98
C LEU A 7 -14.57 -13.36 -16.73
N TYR A 8 -14.21 -14.61 -16.94
CA TYR A 8 -14.01 -15.60 -15.88
C TYR A 8 -12.91 -15.21 -14.91
N TYR A 9 -11.80 -14.68 -15.41
CA TYR A 9 -10.70 -14.22 -14.58
C TYR A 9 -11.08 -13.01 -13.72
N LEU A 10 -11.75 -12.01 -14.29
CA LEU A 10 -12.15 -10.81 -13.55
C LEU A 10 -13.23 -11.12 -12.51
N LEU A 11 -14.25 -11.89 -12.88
CA LEU A 11 -15.40 -12.14 -12.01
C LEU A 11 -15.11 -13.17 -10.91
N ALA A 12 -14.28 -14.20 -11.18
CA ALA A 12 -13.85 -15.11 -10.13
C ALA A 12 -12.71 -14.54 -9.25
N GLY A 13 -12.00 -13.50 -9.72
CA GLY A 13 -10.96 -12.83 -8.95
C GLY A 13 -9.89 -13.80 -8.44
N SER A 14 -9.58 -13.74 -7.14
CA SER A 14 -8.62 -14.67 -6.51
C SER A 14 -9.06 -16.14 -6.57
N LYS A 15 -10.38 -16.41 -6.59
CA LYS A 15 -10.91 -17.78 -6.68
C LYS A 15 -10.62 -18.44 -8.02
N TYR A 16 -10.37 -17.65 -9.06
CA TYR A 16 -9.90 -18.16 -10.35
C TYR A 16 -8.69 -19.09 -10.13
N TYR A 17 -7.74 -18.68 -9.28
CA TYR A 17 -6.52 -19.46 -8.99
C TYR A 17 -6.78 -20.65 -8.07
N SER A 18 -7.69 -20.55 -7.11
CA SER A 18 -8.05 -21.70 -6.26
C SER A 18 -8.75 -22.80 -7.05
N PHE A 19 -9.41 -22.44 -8.16
CA PHE A 19 -10.12 -23.40 -9.00
C PHE A 19 -9.24 -24.02 -10.08
N LEU A 20 -8.07 -23.44 -10.41
CA LEU A 20 -7.24 -23.88 -11.54
C LEU A 20 -6.90 -25.36 -11.50
N ASP A 21 -6.67 -25.91 -10.31
CA ASP A 21 -6.27 -27.31 -10.10
C ASP A 21 -7.48 -28.25 -9.91
N SER A 22 -8.71 -27.73 -9.99
CA SER A 22 -9.93 -28.53 -9.82
C SER A 22 -10.37 -29.18 -11.13
N LYS A 23 -10.77 -30.46 -11.06
CA LYS A 23 -11.41 -31.18 -12.17
C LYS A 23 -12.68 -30.48 -12.70
N ASP A 24 -13.36 -29.71 -11.86
CA ASP A 24 -14.58 -28.97 -12.19
C ASP A 24 -14.33 -27.47 -12.44
N PHE A 25 -13.08 -27.06 -12.75
CA PHE A 25 -12.66 -25.66 -12.93
C PHE A 25 -13.65 -24.83 -13.75
N VAL A 26 -14.01 -25.30 -14.94
CA VAL A 26 -14.88 -24.58 -15.88
C VAL A 26 -16.27 -24.33 -15.26
N ARG A 27 -16.85 -25.36 -14.63
CA ARG A 27 -18.15 -25.27 -13.98
C ARG A 27 -18.11 -24.30 -12.79
N GLN A 28 -17.09 -24.38 -11.95
CA GLN A 28 -16.97 -23.53 -10.75
C GLN A 28 -16.80 -22.05 -11.11
N VAL A 29 -15.91 -21.75 -12.05
CA VAL A 29 -15.66 -20.37 -12.48
C VAL A 29 -16.88 -19.79 -13.20
N ARG A 30 -17.57 -20.59 -14.02
CA ARG A 30 -18.82 -20.17 -14.67
C ARG A 30 -19.90 -19.83 -13.65
N ASN A 31 -20.19 -20.75 -12.72
CA ASN A 31 -21.21 -20.54 -11.68
C ASN A 31 -20.90 -19.31 -10.83
N TYR A 32 -19.62 -19.08 -10.49
CA TYR A 32 -19.23 -17.90 -9.74
C TYR A 32 -19.42 -16.61 -10.54
N SER A 33 -19.04 -16.62 -11.81
CA SER A 33 -19.17 -15.48 -12.71
C SER A 33 -20.63 -15.12 -13.00
N GLU A 34 -21.50 -16.11 -13.17
CA GLU A 34 -22.93 -15.90 -13.40
C GLU A 34 -23.61 -15.22 -12.20
N LYS A 35 -23.25 -15.60 -10.97
CA LYS A 35 -23.72 -14.92 -9.75
C LYS A 35 -23.34 -13.44 -9.70
N GLU A 36 -22.12 -13.10 -10.09
CA GLU A 36 -21.69 -11.70 -10.16
C GLU A 36 -22.46 -10.93 -11.23
N ILE A 37 -22.68 -11.52 -12.40
CA ILE A 37 -23.47 -10.90 -13.47
C ILE A 37 -24.92 -10.65 -13.03
N GLU A 38 -25.54 -11.65 -12.40
CA GLU A 38 -26.89 -11.57 -11.86
C GLU A 38 -26.98 -10.47 -10.79
N TYR A 39 -26.02 -10.42 -9.86
CA TYR A 39 -25.97 -9.37 -8.85
C TYR A 39 -25.97 -7.97 -9.47
N PHE A 40 -25.10 -7.73 -10.46
CA PHE A 40 -25.01 -6.43 -11.13
C PHE A 40 -26.28 -6.11 -11.93
N PHE A 41 -26.92 -7.10 -12.54
CA PHE A 41 -28.19 -6.93 -13.24
C PHE A 41 -29.32 -6.55 -12.27
N ASN A 42 -29.41 -7.22 -11.12
CA ASN A 42 -30.41 -6.96 -10.09
C ASN A 42 -30.21 -5.60 -9.42
N ASN A 43 -28.96 -5.13 -9.34
CA ASN A 43 -28.62 -3.82 -8.79
C ASN A 43 -28.56 -2.69 -9.84
N ARG A 44 -29.08 -2.88 -11.06
CA ARG A 44 -29.00 -1.89 -12.15
C ARG A 44 -29.66 -0.54 -11.83
N PHE A 45 -30.56 -0.47 -10.84
CA PHE A 45 -31.21 0.78 -10.43
C PHE A 45 -30.19 1.85 -9.96
N ILE A 46 -29.01 1.43 -9.48
CA ILE A 46 -27.94 2.36 -9.07
C ILE A 46 -27.41 3.22 -10.22
N ARG A 47 -27.72 2.91 -11.48
CA ARG A 47 -27.32 3.68 -12.67
C ARG A 47 -27.85 5.12 -12.67
N HIS A 48 -28.89 5.40 -11.88
CA HIS A 48 -29.47 6.73 -11.71
C HIS A 48 -28.81 7.54 -10.59
N GLU A 49 -27.94 6.92 -9.80
CA GLU A 49 -27.30 7.55 -8.65
C GLU A 49 -26.19 8.52 -9.05
N LYS A 50 -26.07 9.64 -8.34
CA LYS A 50 -25.04 10.66 -8.61
C LYS A 50 -23.60 10.14 -8.49
N TRP A 51 -23.38 9.11 -7.67
CA TRP A 51 -22.07 8.50 -7.45
C TRP A 51 -21.73 7.38 -8.45
N PHE A 52 -22.70 6.90 -9.23
CA PHE A 52 -22.56 5.76 -10.16
C PHE A 52 -21.35 5.90 -11.07
N ARG A 53 -21.27 7.01 -11.81
CA ARG A 53 -20.20 7.24 -12.79
C ARG A 53 -18.81 7.23 -12.16
N ARG A 54 -18.68 7.72 -10.93
CA ARG A 54 -17.39 7.76 -10.23
C ARG A 54 -16.93 6.35 -9.89
N TYR A 55 -17.80 5.54 -9.29
CA TYR A 55 -17.46 4.17 -8.93
C TYR A 55 -17.27 3.24 -10.14
N LEU A 56 -18.05 3.44 -11.21
CA LEU A 56 -17.86 2.66 -12.43
C LEU A 56 -16.48 2.94 -13.06
N LYS A 57 -15.99 4.18 -13.02
CA LYS A 57 -14.60 4.51 -13.43
C LYS A 57 -13.56 3.78 -12.58
N ILE A 58 -13.80 3.64 -11.27
CA ILE A 58 -12.92 2.85 -10.38
C ILE A 58 -12.93 1.38 -10.80
N LEU A 59 -14.11 0.81 -11.05
CA LEU A 59 -14.24 -0.57 -11.51
C LEU A 59 -13.49 -0.80 -12.83
N ILE A 60 -13.63 0.11 -13.79
CA ILE A 60 -12.90 0.06 -15.08
C ILE A 60 -11.38 0.07 -14.85
N ALA A 61 -10.89 0.97 -14.00
CA ALA A 61 -9.47 1.06 -13.67
C ALA A 61 -8.96 -0.24 -13.01
N VAL A 62 -9.72 -0.80 -12.06
CA VAL A 62 -9.40 -2.06 -11.38
C VAL A 62 -9.39 -3.23 -12.37
N PHE A 63 -10.39 -3.34 -13.25
CA PHE A 63 -10.42 -4.38 -14.30
C PHE A 63 -9.24 -4.26 -15.26
N THR A 64 -8.89 -3.03 -15.66
CA THR A 64 -7.76 -2.76 -16.53
C THR A 64 -6.46 -3.23 -15.88
N VAL A 65 -6.20 -2.84 -14.63
CA VAL A 65 -5.01 -3.27 -13.87
C VAL A 65 -4.98 -4.78 -13.68
N ASN A 66 -6.10 -5.42 -13.35
CA ASN A 66 -6.16 -6.87 -13.18
C ASN A 66 -5.82 -7.62 -14.48
N LEU A 67 -6.32 -7.15 -15.63
CA LEU A 67 -6.03 -7.77 -16.93
C LEU A 67 -4.58 -7.53 -17.37
N LEU A 68 -4.05 -6.32 -17.18
CA LEU A 68 -2.63 -6.01 -17.42
C LEU A 68 -1.74 -6.88 -16.52
N ALA A 69 -2.07 -7.00 -15.24
CA ALA A 69 -1.32 -7.82 -14.29
C ALA A 69 -1.34 -9.30 -14.72
N ARG A 70 -2.46 -9.81 -15.22
CA ARG A 70 -2.52 -11.19 -15.74
C ARG A 70 -1.61 -11.39 -16.96
N LYS A 71 -1.43 -10.37 -17.80
CA LYS A 71 -0.49 -10.43 -18.94
C LYS A 71 0.95 -10.48 -18.45
N PHE A 72 1.33 -9.57 -17.55
CA PHE A 72 2.66 -9.56 -16.95
C PHE A 72 2.96 -10.83 -16.17
N GLU A 73 1.99 -11.38 -15.44
CA GLU A 73 2.15 -12.63 -14.71
C GLU A 73 2.50 -13.81 -15.64
N ARG A 74 1.82 -13.93 -16.79
CA ARG A 74 2.13 -14.97 -17.79
C ARG A 74 3.51 -14.79 -18.42
N TYR A 75 3.94 -13.54 -18.56
CA TYR A 75 5.27 -13.23 -19.06
C TYR A 75 6.33 -13.61 -18.01
N LEU A 76 6.18 -13.15 -16.77
CA LEU A 76 7.09 -13.43 -15.67
C LEU A 76 7.18 -14.93 -15.36
N SER A 77 6.10 -15.69 -15.50
CA SER A 77 6.13 -17.15 -15.31
C SER A 77 6.99 -17.88 -16.35
N ARG A 78 7.25 -17.28 -17.52
CA ARG A 78 8.08 -17.86 -18.59
C ARG A 78 9.56 -17.52 -18.48
N LEU A 79 9.91 -16.46 -17.73
CA LEU A 79 11.30 -16.04 -17.54
C LEU A 79 12.06 -16.89 -16.52
N CYS A 80 11.46 -17.95 -15.98
CA CYS A 80 12.10 -18.94 -15.10
C CYS A 80 13.04 -18.34 -14.04
N CYS A 81 12.63 -17.32 -13.26
CA CYS A 81 13.35 -16.96 -12.03
C CYS A 81 12.61 -15.97 -11.09
N PHE A 82 12.90 -16.14 -9.79
CA PHE A 82 12.80 -15.18 -8.66
C PHE A 82 11.47 -14.89 -7.94
N TYR A 83 10.44 -15.74 -7.99
CA TYR A 83 9.43 -15.64 -6.93
C TYR A 83 9.97 -16.34 -5.68
N ASP A 84 10.49 -15.55 -4.74
CA ASP A 84 10.56 -16.04 -3.36
C ASP A 84 9.13 -16.33 -2.91
N LEU A 85 8.77 -17.62 -2.90
CA LEU A 85 7.43 -18.07 -2.53
C LEU A 85 7.09 -17.69 -1.10
N SER A 86 8.07 -17.30 -0.27
CA SER A 86 7.80 -16.75 1.06
C SER A 86 7.20 -15.33 1.04
N CYS A 87 7.12 -14.67 -0.13
CA CYS A 87 6.58 -13.32 -0.31
C CYS A 87 5.37 -13.29 -1.27
N SER A 88 4.72 -12.12 -1.40
CA SER A 88 3.53 -11.96 -2.25
C SER A 88 3.79 -12.29 -3.72
N ARG A 89 3.19 -13.39 -4.19
CA ARG A 89 3.29 -13.86 -5.59
C ARG A 89 2.77 -12.87 -6.62
N PHE A 90 1.70 -12.14 -6.28
CA PHE A 90 0.97 -11.32 -7.26
C PHE A 90 1.46 -9.87 -7.31
N ALA A 91 2.21 -9.42 -6.30
CA ALA A 91 2.63 -8.03 -6.21
C ALA A 91 3.53 -7.59 -7.38
N PRO A 92 4.51 -8.38 -7.88
CA PRO A 92 5.37 -7.95 -8.99
C PRO A 92 4.59 -7.63 -10.27
N ALA A 93 3.72 -8.54 -10.72
CA ALA A 93 2.87 -8.30 -11.89
C ALA A 93 1.90 -7.13 -11.68
N THR A 94 1.47 -6.91 -10.43
CA THR A 94 0.58 -5.78 -10.08
C THR A 94 1.33 -4.45 -10.14
N LEU A 95 2.56 -4.35 -9.66
CA LEU A 95 3.41 -3.16 -9.82
C LEU A 95 3.56 -2.78 -11.30
N MET A 96 3.87 -3.77 -12.14
CA MET A 96 4.04 -3.54 -13.57
C MET A 96 2.75 -3.05 -14.24
N ALA A 97 1.61 -3.64 -13.88
CA ALA A 97 0.31 -3.22 -14.35
C ALA A 97 -0.03 -1.79 -13.91
N LEU A 98 0.27 -1.43 -12.66
CA LEU A 98 0.06 -0.07 -12.14
C LEU A 98 0.92 0.94 -12.90
N ARG A 99 2.20 0.64 -13.17
CA ARG A 99 3.08 1.50 -13.99
C ARG A 99 2.53 1.71 -15.40
N ALA A 100 2.16 0.61 -16.06
CA ALA A 100 1.60 0.66 -17.41
C ALA A 100 0.30 1.48 -17.44
N PHE A 101 -0.59 1.28 -16.46
CA PHE A 101 -1.83 2.03 -16.33
C PHE A 101 -1.57 3.52 -16.05
N ASN A 102 -0.74 3.84 -15.06
CA ASN A 102 -0.46 5.21 -14.63
C ASN A 102 0.23 6.04 -15.72
N LYS A 103 1.16 5.44 -16.48
CA LYS A 103 1.84 6.09 -17.61
C LYS A 103 0.88 6.35 -18.78
N ASN A 104 -0.17 5.54 -18.95
CA ASN A 104 -1.05 5.55 -20.10
C ASN A 104 -2.53 5.77 -19.74
N ARG A 105 -2.81 6.57 -18.70
CA ARG A 105 -4.18 6.80 -18.19
C ARG A 105 -5.17 7.25 -19.25
N GLN A 106 -4.73 8.12 -20.15
CA GLN A 106 -5.58 8.62 -21.24
C GLN A 106 -6.00 7.50 -22.19
N PHE A 107 -5.08 6.58 -22.50
CA PHE A 107 -5.38 5.41 -23.34
C PHE A 107 -6.43 4.48 -22.71
N PHE A 108 -6.37 4.32 -21.38
CA PHE A 108 -7.32 3.50 -20.63
C PHE A 108 -8.58 4.25 -20.18
N ASN A 109 -8.72 5.53 -20.54
CA ASN A 109 -9.96 6.25 -20.32
C ASN A 109 -11.00 5.72 -21.32
N ILE A 110 -11.97 4.97 -20.80
CA ILE A 110 -13.04 4.35 -21.58
C ILE A 110 -14.31 5.16 -21.34
N GLU A 111 -14.88 5.68 -22.41
CA GLU A 111 -16.25 6.19 -22.39
C GLU A 111 -17.22 5.02 -22.34
N PHE A 112 -18.29 5.17 -21.58
CA PHE A 112 -19.27 4.12 -21.37
C PHE A 112 -20.69 4.67 -21.37
N ASP A 113 -21.59 3.85 -21.90
CA ASP A 113 -23.02 4.09 -21.79
C ASP A 113 -23.49 3.93 -20.33
N ARG A 114 -24.52 4.69 -19.93
CA ARG A 114 -25.07 4.63 -18.56
C ARG A 114 -25.65 3.24 -18.23
N PHE A 115 -26.17 2.54 -19.23
CA PHE A 115 -26.88 1.26 -19.10
C PHE A 115 -26.03 0.05 -19.51
N ILE A 116 -24.72 0.23 -19.68
CA ILE A 116 -23.78 -0.85 -20.01
C ILE A 116 -23.91 -2.05 -19.05
N PHE A 117 -23.97 -3.25 -19.61
CA PHE A 117 -23.98 -4.48 -18.82
C PHE A 117 -22.55 -4.90 -18.44
N LEU A 118 -22.42 -5.63 -17.33
CA LEU A 118 -21.11 -6.03 -16.80
C LEU A 118 -20.29 -6.84 -17.82
N ARG A 119 -20.94 -7.74 -18.58
CA ARG A 119 -20.28 -8.53 -19.63
C ARG A 119 -19.70 -7.64 -20.72
N GLU A 120 -20.49 -6.70 -21.23
CA GLU A 120 -20.08 -5.75 -22.28
C GLU A 120 -18.94 -4.86 -21.81
N LEU A 121 -19.06 -4.33 -20.58
CA LEU A 121 -18.00 -3.54 -19.95
C LEU A 121 -16.68 -4.31 -19.91
N ILE A 122 -16.71 -5.56 -19.46
CA ILE A 122 -15.50 -6.41 -19.41
C ILE A 122 -14.92 -6.63 -20.80
N TYR A 123 -15.76 -6.83 -21.82
CA TYR A 123 -15.29 -7.02 -23.19
C TYR A 123 -14.64 -5.75 -23.75
N ILE A 124 -15.22 -4.59 -23.50
CA ILE A 124 -14.64 -3.29 -23.89
C ILE A 124 -13.29 -3.09 -23.20
N VAL A 125 -13.21 -3.30 -21.88
CA VAL A 125 -11.96 -3.17 -21.12
C VAL A 125 -10.90 -4.17 -21.62
N ASN A 126 -11.28 -5.43 -21.87
CA ASN A 126 -10.36 -6.44 -22.40
C ASN A 126 -9.89 -6.12 -23.82
N SER A 127 -10.79 -5.59 -24.67
CA SER A 127 -10.42 -5.13 -26.01
C SER A 127 -9.35 -4.05 -25.94
N ARG A 128 -9.58 -3.00 -25.12
CA ARG A 128 -8.64 -1.90 -24.92
C ARG A 128 -7.30 -2.38 -24.33
N VAL A 129 -7.31 -3.30 -23.37
CA VAL A 129 -6.07 -3.90 -22.84
C VAL A 129 -5.34 -4.67 -23.93
N ASN A 130 -6.02 -5.46 -24.75
CA ASN A 130 -5.38 -6.21 -25.83
C ASN A 130 -4.82 -5.31 -26.93
N GLU A 131 -5.52 -4.22 -27.26
CA GLU A 131 -5.04 -3.16 -28.15
C GLU A 131 -3.73 -2.56 -27.61
N PHE A 132 -3.73 -2.14 -26.34
CA PHE A 132 -2.51 -1.67 -25.67
C PHE A 132 -1.35 -2.66 -25.76
N CYS A 133 -1.62 -3.94 -25.48
CA CYS A 133 -0.62 -5.01 -25.54
C CYS A 133 0.01 -5.12 -26.93
N LYS A 134 -0.79 -4.97 -27.99
CA LYS A 134 -0.33 -5.05 -29.39
C LYS A 134 0.52 -3.84 -29.76
N CYS A 135 0.09 -2.63 -29.37
CA CYS A 135 0.79 -1.39 -29.73
C CYS A 135 2.13 -1.21 -28.99
N THR A 136 2.26 -1.77 -27.79
CA THR A 136 3.45 -1.56 -26.93
C THR A 136 4.38 -2.76 -26.86
N ASN A 137 4.00 -3.89 -27.46
CA ASN A 137 4.65 -5.21 -27.30
C ASN A 137 4.85 -5.70 -25.85
N LEU A 138 4.35 -4.96 -24.84
CA LEU A 138 4.34 -5.33 -23.42
C LEU A 138 5.59 -6.07 -22.93
N TYR A 139 6.77 -5.55 -23.27
CA TYR A 139 7.98 -5.99 -22.59
C TYR A 139 8.05 -5.30 -21.23
N PRO A 140 8.27 -6.03 -20.12
CA PRO A 140 8.83 -5.39 -18.95
C PRO A 140 10.03 -4.57 -19.38
N ASP A 141 10.14 -3.34 -18.90
CA ASP A 141 11.47 -2.81 -18.67
C ASP A 141 12.25 -3.86 -17.86
N ARG A 142 13.56 -4.00 -18.02
CA ARG A 142 14.34 -4.82 -17.09
C ARG A 142 14.18 -4.22 -15.69
N ILE A 143 13.25 -4.75 -14.91
CA ILE A 143 13.04 -4.31 -13.53
C ILE A 143 13.90 -5.20 -12.67
N GLN A 144 15.07 -4.69 -12.30
CA GLN A 144 15.88 -5.26 -11.23
C GLN A 144 15.37 -4.69 -9.90
N PHE A 145 15.04 -5.58 -8.97
CA PHE A 145 14.71 -5.22 -7.60
C PHE A 145 15.90 -5.51 -6.71
N ILE A 146 16.26 -4.56 -5.85
CA ILE A 146 17.34 -4.74 -4.88
C ILE A 146 16.77 -5.51 -3.68
N GLN A 147 17.21 -6.74 -3.48
CA GLN A 147 16.72 -7.63 -2.43
C GLN A 147 17.56 -7.50 -1.17
N GLY A 148 16.90 -7.28 -0.03
CA GLY A 148 17.49 -7.39 1.30
C GLY A 148 17.28 -8.78 1.91
N ASN A 149 17.71 -8.93 3.16
CA ASN A 149 17.50 -10.16 3.93
C ASN A 149 16.23 -10.11 4.77
N THR A 150 15.75 -8.91 5.11
CA THR A 150 14.57 -8.69 5.96
C THR A 150 13.27 -8.73 5.15
N PRO A 151 12.35 -9.69 5.42
CA PRO A 151 10.98 -9.61 4.93
C PRO A 151 10.23 -8.42 5.51
N LEU A 152 9.46 -7.74 4.67
CA LEU A 152 8.65 -6.60 5.04
C LEU A 152 7.23 -6.67 4.47
N GLY A 153 6.29 -6.04 5.17
CA GLY A 153 4.92 -5.78 4.76
C GLY A 153 4.65 -4.29 4.73
N VAL A 154 3.66 -3.88 3.93
CA VAL A 154 3.19 -2.50 3.85
C VAL A 154 1.68 -2.51 3.95
N GLU A 155 1.12 -1.48 4.57
CA GLU A 155 -0.31 -1.22 4.62
C GLU A 155 -0.50 0.26 4.35
N MET A 156 -1.25 0.58 3.30
CA MET A 156 -1.54 1.95 2.89
C MET A 156 -3.00 2.25 3.16
N GLU A 157 -3.28 3.29 3.93
CA GLU A 157 -4.62 3.77 4.19
C GLU A 157 -4.94 4.98 3.32
N PHE A 158 -6.16 5.01 2.79
CA PHE A 158 -6.70 6.10 1.98
C PHE A 158 -8.04 6.57 2.53
N SER A 159 -8.21 7.88 2.65
CA SER A 159 -9.45 8.51 3.10
C SER A 159 -9.60 9.94 2.58
N ASN A 160 -10.73 10.25 1.94
CA ASN A 160 -11.09 11.62 1.60
C ASN A 160 -11.54 12.46 2.81
N LYS A 161 -11.80 11.81 3.96
CA LYS A 161 -12.19 12.43 5.23
C LYS A 161 -11.03 12.56 6.21
N GLY A 162 -9.83 12.08 5.87
CA GLY A 162 -8.71 11.97 6.80
C GLY A 162 -9.12 11.21 8.07
N THR A 163 -8.84 11.78 9.23
CA THR A 163 -9.17 11.21 10.56
C THR A 163 -10.67 10.97 10.79
N ALA A 164 -11.55 11.65 10.05
CA ALA A 164 -12.98 11.49 10.16
C ALA A 164 -13.53 10.26 9.40
N ALA A 165 -12.68 9.46 8.72
CA ALA A 165 -13.14 8.27 7.98
C ALA A 165 -13.82 7.24 8.87
N GLY A 166 -13.29 7.02 10.08
CA GLY A 166 -13.86 6.12 11.08
C GLY A 166 -15.05 6.71 11.85
N ARG A 167 -15.31 8.02 11.73
CA ARG A 167 -16.36 8.74 12.46
C ARG A 167 -17.63 8.87 11.63
N PHE A 168 -18.51 7.90 11.78
CA PHE A 168 -19.70 7.75 10.94
C PHE A 168 -20.76 8.85 10.99
N LEU A 169 -20.78 9.67 12.03
CA LEU A 169 -21.72 10.77 12.20
C LEU A 169 -21.21 12.08 11.59
N GLU A 170 -19.91 12.17 11.30
CA GLU A 170 -19.32 13.36 10.68
C GLU A 170 -19.61 13.36 9.17
N ARG A 171 -20.55 14.24 8.76
CA ARG A 171 -20.81 14.52 7.35
C ARG A 171 -19.69 15.41 6.81
N GLY A 172 -18.68 14.80 6.21
CA GLY A 172 -17.73 15.53 5.37
C GLY A 172 -18.49 16.19 4.21
N LYS A 173 -18.56 17.52 4.19
CA LYS A 173 -19.07 18.25 3.02
C LYS A 173 -18.06 18.04 1.88
N GLY A 174 -18.56 17.68 0.69
CA GLY A 174 -17.75 17.69 -0.54
C GLY A 174 -16.96 16.42 -0.87
N ASP A 175 -17.10 15.31 -0.14
CA ASP A 175 -16.45 14.04 -0.54
C ASP A 175 -17.16 13.39 -1.74
N PRO A 176 -16.54 13.36 -2.94
CA PRO A 176 -17.17 12.84 -4.14
C PRO A 176 -17.42 11.32 -4.11
N LEU A 177 -16.72 10.59 -3.23
CA LEU A 177 -16.84 9.13 -3.06
C LEU A 177 -17.61 8.76 -1.80
N VAL A 178 -18.14 9.72 -1.05
CA VAL A 178 -19.01 9.49 0.12
C VAL A 178 -18.38 8.49 1.10
N ASN A 179 -17.17 8.78 1.57
CA ASN A 179 -16.32 7.97 2.43
C ASN A 179 -15.99 6.58 1.87
N PHE A 180 -15.92 6.48 0.54
CA PHE A 180 -15.84 5.21 -0.17
C PHE A 180 -17.01 4.23 0.12
N SER A 181 -18.12 4.69 0.71
CA SER A 181 -19.22 3.84 1.23
C SER A 181 -19.98 2.99 0.21
N LYS A 182 -19.93 3.33 -1.08
CA LYS A 182 -20.69 2.64 -2.14
C LYS A 182 -19.93 1.50 -2.81
N TYR A 183 -18.75 1.13 -2.28
CA TYR A 183 -17.90 0.07 -2.82
C TYR A 183 -18.60 -1.29 -2.97
N HIS A 184 -19.54 -1.58 -2.06
CA HIS A 184 -20.27 -2.85 -2.02
C HIS A 184 -21.18 -3.05 -3.24
N TYR A 185 -21.77 -2.00 -3.80
CA TYR A 185 -22.60 -2.09 -5.01
C TYR A 185 -21.84 -2.57 -6.25
N TYR A 186 -20.51 -2.46 -6.22
CA TYR A 186 -19.63 -2.90 -7.29
C TYR A 186 -18.72 -4.05 -6.86
N HIS A 187 -18.96 -4.63 -5.67
CA HIS A 187 -18.09 -5.65 -5.07
C HIS A 187 -16.59 -5.29 -5.17
N LEU A 188 -16.22 -4.01 -4.98
CA LEU A 188 -14.87 -3.55 -5.30
C LEU A 188 -13.78 -4.30 -4.53
N THR A 189 -14.01 -4.65 -3.27
CA THR A 189 -13.04 -5.44 -2.47
C THR A 189 -12.80 -6.83 -3.06
N ASN A 190 -13.78 -7.43 -3.74
CA ASN A 190 -13.59 -8.70 -4.46
C ASN A 190 -12.72 -8.50 -5.70
N PHE A 191 -12.95 -7.42 -6.46
CA PHE A 191 -12.18 -7.14 -7.68
C PHE A 191 -10.80 -6.53 -7.39
N MET A 192 -10.61 -5.89 -6.25
CA MET A 192 -9.33 -5.33 -5.79
C MET A 192 -8.50 -6.36 -5.00
N TRP A 193 -8.75 -7.65 -5.18
CA TRP A 193 -8.03 -8.72 -4.49
C TRP A 193 -6.50 -8.68 -4.69
N ARG A 194 -6.00 -8.19 -5.84
CA ARG A 194 -4.57 -8.02 -6.10
C ARG A 194 -3.90 -6.97 -5.21
N PHE A 195 -4.69 -6.05 -4.68
CA PHE A 195 -4.26 -5.00 -3.76
C PHE A 195 -4.34 -5.45 -2.30
N GLY A 196 -4.87 -6.65 -2.03
CA GLY A 196 -5.24 -7.04 -0.67
C GLY A 196 -6.29 -6.11 -0.06
N ALA A 197 -7.16 -5.53 -0.89
CA ALA A 197 -7.96 -4.38 -0.46
C ALA A 197 -9.07 -4.75 0.51
N TYR A 198 -9.24 -3.95 1.56
CA TYR A 198 -10.38 -4.00 2.47
C TYR A 198 -10.76 -2.59 2.93
N ILE A 199 -11.89 -2.50 3.63
CA ILE A 199 -12.37 -1.25 4.23
C ILE A 199 -12.28 -1.43 5.74
N ASP A 200 -11.44 -0.61 6.39
CA ASP A 200 -11.37 -0.57 7.85
C ASP A 200 -12.22 0.56 8.42
N SER A 201 -12.79 0.29 9.59
CA SER A 201 -13.55 1.27 10.34
C SER A 201 -13.48 0.99 11.84
N ASP A 202 -13.39 2.05 12.63
CA ASP A 202 -13.24 1.98 14.09
C ASP A 202 -14.41 1.33 14.85
N THR A 203 -15.50 0.93 14.16
CA THR A 203 -16.70 0.38 14.82
C THR A 203 -16.94 -1.09 14.46
N PRO A 204 -17.07 -1.99 15.46
CA PRO A 204 -17.06 -3.44 15.25
C PRO A 204 -18.34 -4.06 14.61
N PHE A 205 -19.33 -3.27 14.17
CA PHE A 205 -20.61 -3.83 13.70
C PHE A 205 -20.70 -3.99 12.17
N LYS A 206 -21.18 -5.17 11.73
CA LYS A 206 -21.51 -5.49 10.32
C LYS A 206 -22.46 -4.49 9.65
N GLN A 207 -23.24 -3.73 10.41
CA GLN A 207 -24.16 -2.71 9.89
C GLN A 207 -23.43 -1.50 9.27
N PHE A 208 -22.13 -1.35 9.51
CA PHE A 208 -21.32 -0.22 9.06
C PHE A 208 -20.62 -0.41 7.70
N ILE A 209 -20.73 -1.59 7.07
CA ILE A 209 -20.30 -1.86 5.68
C ILE A 209 -20.82 -0.79 4.69
N LYS A 210 -21.96 -0.18 5.00
CA LYS A 210 -22.60 0.85 4.16
C LYS A 210 -22.19 2.29 4.48
N LYS A 211 -21.35 2.52 5.49
CA LYS A 211 -20.91 3.87 5.91
C LYS A 211 -19.48 4.22 5.47
N GLY A 212 -18.76 3.26 4.90
CA GLY A 212 -17.41 3.47 4.37
C GLY A 212 -16.34 3.41 5.44
N GLY A 213 -15.14 3.91 5.15
CA GLY A 213 -14.00 3.82 6.05
C GLY A 213 -12.68 4.10 5.33
N PHE A 214 -11.57 3.71 5.95
CA PHE A 214 -10.28 3.74 5.29
C PHE A 214 -10.26 2.63 4.23
N LEU A 215 -9.99 3.02 2.98
CA LEU A 215 -9.64 2.03 1.96
C LEU A 215 -8.20 1.63 2.21
N GLU A 216 -7.95 0.35 2.41
CA GLU A 216 -6.62 -0.15 2.74
C GLU A 216 -6.07 -1.06 1.66
N TYR A 217 -4.78 -0.93 1.35
CA TYR A 217 -4.04 -1.85 0.48
C TYR A 217 -2.85 -2.46 1.22
N THR A 218 -2.75 -3.79 1.19
CA THR A 218 -1.63 -4.55 1.75
C THR A 218 -0.79 -5.27 0.71
N PHE A 219 -1.35 -5.47 -0.50
CA PHE A 219 -0.79 -6.30 -1.58
C PHE A 219 -0.44 -7.74 -1.16
N THR A 220 -0.99 -8.18 -0.03
CA THR A 220 -0.91 -9.53 0.52
C THR A 220 -2.33 -10.04 0.76
N VAL A 221 -2.48 -11.30 1.13
CA VAL A 221 -3.80 -11.78 1.57
C VAL A 221 -4.11 -11.11 2.91
N PRO A 222 -5.26 -10.45 3.06
CA PRO A 222 -5.62 -9.78 4.32
C PRO A 222 -5.51 -10.74 5.50
N ASP A 223 -4.91 -10.27 6.58
CA ASP A 223 -4.81 -11.03 7.83
C ASP A 223 -6.21 -11.33 8.35
N LYS A 224 -6.64 -12.58 8.20
CA LYS A 224 -7.82 -13.10 8.90
C LYS A 224 -7.34 -13.76 10.18
N PHE A 225 -8.10 -13.59 11.27
CA PHE A 225 -7.78 -14.20 12.57
C PHE A 225 -7.37 -15.67 12.39
N LEU A 226 -6.19 -16.03 12.89
CA LEU A 226 -5.56 -17.37 12.81
C LEU A 226 -5.09 -17.85 11.42
N GLN A 227 -5.23 -17.04 10.36
CA GLN A 227 -4.71 -17.36 9.03
C GLN A 227 -3.24 -16.94 8.86
N THR A 228 -2.56 -17.57 7.92
CA THR A 228 -1.15 -17.28 7.62
C THR A 228 -1.03 -15.93 6.92
N SER A 229 -0.26 -15.02 7.51
CA SER A 229 0.17 -13.78 6.88
C SER A 229 1.40 -14.06 6.01
N MET A 230 1.58 -13.29 4.95
CA MET A 230 2.81 -13.34 4.14
C MET A 230 3.41 -11.94 4.06
N PRO A 231 4.74 -11.80 4.14
CA PRO A 231 5.39 -10.54 3.82
C PRO A 231 5.09 -10.17 2.36
N LEU A 232 5.08 -8.87 2.09
CA LEU A 232 4.95 -8.37 0.73
C LEU A 232 6.19 -8.76 -0.09
N THR A 233 7.38 -8.49 0.45
CA THR A 233 8.66 -8.57 -0.26
C THR A 233 9.82 -8.59 0.71
N LYS A 234 11.04 -8.84 0.21
CA LYS A 234 12.31 -8.52 0.87
C LYS A 234 13.04 -7.35 0.22
N SER A 235 12.43 -6.72 -0.80
CA SER A 235 13.00 -5.58 -1.53
C SER A 235 12.33 -4.26 -1.13
N PRO A 236 13.02 -3.40 -0.38
CA PRO A 236 12.54 -2.05 -0.03
C PRO A 236 12.34 -1.17 -1.26
N ASP A 237 13.21 -1.31 -2.26
CA ASP A 237 13.06 -0.69 -3.58
C ASP A 237 11.72 -1.07 -4.25
N PHE A 238 11.40 -2.37 -4.30
CA PHE A 238 10.10 -2.84 -4.80
C PHE A 238 8.93 -2.23 -4.03
N ALA A 239 9.01 -2.22 -2.70
CA ALA A 239 7.96 -1.71 -1.84
C ALA A 239 7.72 -0.20 -2.06
N GLY A 240 8.79 0.61 -2.09
CA GLY A 240 8.70 2.04 -2.38
C GLY A 240 8.10 2.32 -3.76
N LYS A 241 8.54 1.58 -4.79
CA LYS A 241 7.97 1.65 -6.14
C LYS A 241 6.49 1.27 -6.17
N LEU A 242 6.08 0.25 -5.42
CA LEU A 242 4.68 -0.17 -5.33
C LEU A 242 3.80 0.85 -4.62
N ILE A 243 4.27 1.43 -3.52
CA ILE A 243 3.58 2.51 -2.80
C ILE A 243 3.37 3.70 -3.74
N ASN A 244 4.43 4.14 -4.43
CA ASN A 244 4.37 5.26 -5.37
C ASN A 244 3.30 5.05 -6.46
N GLU A 245 3.26 3.86 -7.05
CA GLU A 245 2.31 3.55 -8.11
C GLU A 245 0.88 3.31 -7.60
N ALA A 246 0.73 2.77 -6.39
CA ALA A 246 -0.56 2.60 -5.73
C ALA A 246 -1.19 3.97 -5.40
N VAL A 247 -0.43 4.91 -4.85
CA VAL A 247 -0.97 6.25 -4.53
C VAL A 247 -1.34 7.02 -5.79
N LYS A 248 -0.57 6.87 -6.88
CA LYS A 248 -0.96 7.44 -8.18
C LYS A 248 -2.28 6.83 -8.65
N PHE A 249 -2.42 5.50 -8.54
CA PHE A 249 -3.60 4.74 -8.97
C PHE A 249 -4.88 5.13 -8.23
N THR A 250 -4.83 5.20 -6.91
CA THR A 250 -6.01 5.31 -6.05
C THR A 250 -6.78 6.62 -6.23
N PRO A 251 -8.11 6.57 -6.42
CA PRO A 251 -8.96 7.75 -6.53
C PRO A 251 -9.28 8.41 -5.19
N VAL A 252 -8.94 7.75 -4.07
CA VAL A 252 -9.12 8.23 -2.70
C VAL A 252 -7.82 8.91 -2.24
N GLN A 253 -7.94 9.99 -1.47
CA GLN A 253 -6.76 10.70 -0.97
C GLN A 253 -5.90 9.78 -0.09
N PRO A 254 -4.57 9.79 -0.25
CA PRO A 254 -3.68 9.04 0.63
C PRO A 254 -3.72 9.62 2.05
N HIS A 255 -3.58 8.75 3.04
CA HIS A 255 -3.73 9.13 4.45
C HIS A 255 -2.53 8.68 5.30
N SER A 256 -2.30 7.38 5.43
CA SER A 256 -1.23 6.85 6.28
C SER A 256 -0.54 5.64 5.66
N LEU A 257 0.66 5.34 6.16
CA LEU A 257 1.46 4.20 5.74
C LEU A 257 1.99 3.48 6.98
N HIS A 258 1.70 2.19 7.08
CA HIS A 258 2.31 1.31 8.06
C HIS A 258 3.34 0.41 7.38
N ILE A 259 4.51 0.29 7.99
CA ILE A 259 5.61 -0.57 7.52
C ILE A 259 5.88 -1.61 8.59
N THR A 260 5.72 -2.88 8.24
CA THR A 260 6.04 -4.01 9.12
C THR A 260 7.33 -4.66 8.65
N VAL A 261 8.30 -4.84 9.55
CA VAL A 261 9.57 -5.51 9.25
C VAL A 261 9.81 -6.69 10.20
N GLN A 262 10.24 -7.82 9.65
CA GLN A 262 10.50 -9.01 10.45
C GLN A 262 11.81 -8.89 11.24
N LYS A 263 11.77 -9.20 12.54
CA LYS A 263 12.97 -9.20 13.39
C LYS A 263 13.89 -10.38 13.03
N ASN A 264 15.19 -10.16 13.22
CA ASN A 264 16.18 -11.23 13.11
C ASN A 264 16.08 -12.12 14.36
N THR A 265 15.72 -13.39 14.19
CA THR A 265 15.71 -14.37 15.29
C THR A 265 17.14 -14.83 15.57
N GLY A 266 17.62 -14.71 16.82
CA GLY A 266 18.91 -15.27 17.26
C GLY A 266 20.09 -14.29 17.35
N LYS A 267 19.87 -12.97 17.27
CA LYS A 267 20.93 -11.98 17.52
C LYS A 267 21.01 -11.57 18.99
N HIS A 268 22.15 -11.00 19.36
CA HIS A 268 22.43 -10.39 20.67
C HIS A 268 21.30 -9.46 21.13
N LYS A 269 21.19 -9.26 22.44
CA LYS A 269 20.22 -8.34 23.05
C LYS A 269 20.52 -6.91 22.56
N LEU A 270 19.68 -6.39 21.67
CA LEU A 270 19.78 -5.02 21.16
C LEU A 270 19.46 -4.01 22.28
N PRO A 271 20.11 -2.83 22.30
CA PRO A 271 19.81 -1.77 23.25
C PRO A 271 18.41 -1.18 23.02
N LEU A 272 17.81 -0.61 24.07
CA LEU A 272 16.61 0.21 23.91
C LEU A 272 16.97 1.54 23.25
N PRO A 273 16.15 2.09 22.35
CA PRO A 273 16.39 3.40 21.77
C PRO A 273 16.09 4.49 22.81
N SER A 274 16.93 5.51 22.84
CA SER A 274 16.66 6.77 23.54
C SER A 274 15.52 7.54 22.87
N PHE A 275 14.97 8.52 23.60
CA PHE A 275 13.95 9.41 23.06
C PHE A 275 14.44 10.15 21.80
N ASP A 276 15.65 10.69 21.82
CA ASP A 276 16.18 11.47 20.69
C ASP A 276 16.50 10.61 19.46
N GLU A 277 16.84 9.33 19.64
CA GLU A 277 16.99 8.38 18.52
C GLU A 277 15.64 8.09 17.86
N ILE A 278 14.58 7.85 18.64
CA ILE A 278 13.22 7.75 18.09
C ILE A 278 12.81 9.05 17.42
N LEU A 279 13.11 10.19 18.05
CA LEU A 279 12.82 11.50 17.49
C LEU A 279 13.51 11.72 16.14
N PHE A 280 14.77 11.29 16.00
CA PHE A 280 15.52 11.37 14.74
C PHE A 280 14.86 10.53 13.63
N LEU A 281 14.42 9.31 13.93
CA LEU A 281 13.66 8.48 12.99
C LEU A 281 12.41 9.22 12.47
N LEU A 282 11.59 9.75 13.40
CA LEU A 282 10.38 10.50 13.05
C LEU A 282 10.72 11.78 12.30
N PHE A 283 11.79 12.46 12.67
CA PHE A 283 12.23 13.70 12.03
C PHE A 283 12.61 13.46 10.57
N CYS A 284 13.29 12.35 10.25
CA CYS A 284 13.72 12.05 8.88
C CYS A 284 12.59 11.52 7.98
N SER A 285 11.54 10.92 8.55
CA SER A 285 10.48 10.23 7.79
C SER A 285 9.08 10.86 7.93
N GLY A 286 8.95 11.89 8.77
CA GLY A 286 7.72 12.63 9.02
C GLY A 286 7.45 13.73 7.99
N GLN A 287 6.18 14.15 7.93
CA GLN A 287 5.75 15.25 7.06
C GLN A 287 5.46 16.48 7.93
N PHE A 288 6.18 17.56 7.66
CA PHE A 288 5.99 18.85 8.33
C PHE A 288 5.15 19.79 7.47
N LEU A 289 4.13 20.42 8.08
CA LEU A 289 3.23 21.35 7.41
C LEU A 289 2.99 22.59 8.28
N CYS A 290 2.67 23.72 7.67
CA CYS A 290 2.18 24.90 8.37
C CYS A 290 0.65 24.77 8.55
N LYS A 291 0.21 24.73 9.82
CA LYS A 291 -1.20 24.69 10.22
C LYS A 291 -1.46 25.81 11.20
N ASP A 292 -2.41 26.69 10.89
CA ASP A 292 -2.77 27.84 11.73
C ASP A 292 -1.55 28.71 12.13
N GLY A 293 -0.63 28.92 11.18
CA GLY A 293 0.60 29.69 11.38
C GLY A 293 1.70 28.98 12.18
N LYS A 294 1.55 27.68 12.46
CA LYS A 294 2.53 26.88 13.22
C LYS A 294 2.97 25.66 12.42
N ILE A 295 4.27 25.35 12.48
CA ILE A 295 4.78 24.10 11.93
C ILE A 295 4.35 22.94 12.83
N VAL A 296 3.82 21.88 12.23
CA VAL A 296 3.41 20.63 12.89
C VAL A 296 3.90 19.42 12.12
N GLU A 297 4.14 18.29 12.80
CA GLU A 297 4.23 17.00 12.15
C GLU A 297 2.81 16.47 11.92
N SER A 298 2.45 16.30 10.64
CA SER A 298 1.07 16.13 10.20
C SER A 298 0.42 14.83 10.66
N ARG A 299 1.18 13.73 10.81
CA ARG A 299 0.62 12.42 11.18
C ARG A 299 0.43 12.31 12.69
N ILE A 300 1.39 12.79 13.47
CA ILE A 300 1.41 12.71 14.94
C ILE A 300 0.31 13.59 15.54
N VAL A 301 0.05 14.77 14.96
CA VAL A 301 -0.99 15.69 15.44
C VAL A 301 -2.42 15.21 15.15
N GLU A 302 -2.60 14.23 14.26
CA GLU A 302 -3.92 13.64 13.99
C GLU A 302 -4.45 12.76 15.13
N GLU A 303 -3.57 12.29 16.03
CA GLU A 303 -3.90 11.53 17.25
C GLU A 303 -4.83 10.30 17.05
N ASN A 304 -4.91 9.76 15.84
CA ASN A 304 -5.65 8.54 15.48
C ASN A 304 -4.73 7.31 15.31
N MET A 305 -3.45 7.42 15.66
CA MET A 305 -2.54 6.28 15.74
C MET A 305 -2.67 5.59 17.08
N LYS A 306 -2.76 4.26 17.08
CA LYS A 306 -2.73 3.45 18.29
C LYS A 306 -1.39 3.63 19.02
N ASP A 307 -0.28 3.42 18.30
CA ASP A 307 1.10 3.61 18.76
C ASP A 307 2.01 3.86 17.57
N ILE A 308 3.17 4.48 17.80
CA ILE A 308 4.18 4.86 16.76
C ILE A 308 4.96 3.64 16.27
N VAL A 309 5.37 2.77 17.20
CA VAL A 309 6.01 1.48 16.91
C VAL A 309 5.36 0.39 17.73
N LEU A 310 5.01 -0.73 17.09
CA LEU A 310 4.35 -1.87 17.69
C LEU A 310 5.17 -3.13 17.47
N LEU A 311 5.41 -3.88 18.56
CA LEU A 311 5.91 -5.25 18.45
C LEU A 311 4.74 -6.20 18.25
N ARG A 312 4.77 -6.97 17.15
CA ARG A 312 3.71 -7.94 16.83
C ARG A 312 4.29 -9.31 16.57
N LYS A 313 3.59 -10.34 17.04
CA LYS A 313 3.85 -11.74 16.69
C LYS A 313 2.92 -12.14 15.55
N ARG A 314 3.47 -12.52 14.40
CA ARG A 314 2.71 -12.90 13.19
C ARG A 314 2.98 -14.35 12.79
N LYS A 315 2.00 -15.02 12.20
CA LYS A 315 2.12 -16.40 11.73
C LYS A 315 2.44 -16.41 10.23
N ASN A 316 3.72 -16.53 9.88
CA ASN A 316 4.19 -16.61 8.49
C ASN A 316 4.39 -18.06 8.08
N TYR A 317 3.69 -18.54 7.05
CA TYR A 317 3.92 -19.87 6.46
C TYR A 317 4.18 -20.99 7.48
N LYS A 318 3.33 -21.07 8.52
CA LYS A 318 3.38 -22.04 9.64
C LYS A 318 4.36 -21.73 10.80
N LYS A 319 5.23 -20.73 10.70
CA LYS A 319 6.12 -20.29 11.78
C LYS A 319 5.65 -18.97 12.39
N TRP A 320 5.73 -18.85 13.71
CA TRP A 320 5.56 -17.56 14.37
C TRP A 320 6.84 -16.74 14.24
N VAL A 321 6.70 -15.49 13.83
CA VAL A 321 7.80 -14.53 13.72
C VAL A 321 7.46 -13.27 14.49
N ASP A 322 8.49 -12.63 15.05
CA ASP A 322 8.34 -11.32 15.66
C ASP A 322 8.59 -10.24 14.60
N THR A 323 7.78 -9.20 14.65
CA THR A 323 7.81 -8.07 13.73
C THR A 323 7.80 -6.75 14.49
N VAL A 324 8.40 -5.73 13.89
CA VAL A 324 8.30 -4.34 14.31
C VAL A 324 7.44 -3.63 13.27
N GLU A 325 6.36 -2.99 13.70
CA GLU A 325 5.47 -2.22 12.85
C GLU A 325 5.63 -0.73 13.16
N PHE A 326 5.97 0.07 12.15
CA PHE A 326 6.06 1.52 12.22
C PHE A 326 4.82 2.11 11.57
N SER A 327 4.05 2.91 12.29
CA SER A 327 2.74 3.43 11.84
C SER A 327 2.73 4.94 11.57
N HIS A 328 3.85 5.61 11.81
CA HIS A 328 3.95 7.07 11.87
C HIS A 328 4.11 7.76 10.51
N MET A 329 4.28 7.02 9.43
CA MET A 329 4.51 7.65 8.14
C MET A 329 3.22 8.17 7.52
N ARG A 330 3.31 9.37 6.95
CA ARG A 330 2.26 9.92 6.09
C ARG A 330 2.32 9.29 4.71
N LEU A 331 1.15 8.94 4.17
CA LEU A 331 1.00 8.68 2.75
C LEU A 331 0.58 10.00 2.07
N CYS A 332 1.41 10.54 1.17
CA CYS A 332 1.13 11.81 0.49
C CYS A 332 1.83 11.92 -0.87
N ARG A 333 1.35 12.84 -1.71
CA ARG A 333 1.89 13.03 -3.06
C ARG A 333 3.25 13.73 -3.09
N ASP A 334 3.56 14.54 -2.08
CA ASP A 334 4.87 15.19 -1.96
C ASP A 334 5.99 14.15 -1.81
N PHE A 335 5.77 13.17 -0.93
CA PHE A 335 6.72 12.09 -0.68
C PHE A 335 7.00 11.24 -1.92
N ILE A 336 6.02 11.06 -2.81
CA ILE A 336 6.22 10.40 -4.09
C ILE A 336 7.18 11.18 -4.99
N ARG A 337 6.99 12.51 -5.07
CA ARG A 337 7.83 13.37 -5.93
C ARG A 337 9.28 13.38 -5.47
N ARG A 338 9.50 13.31 -4.16
CA ARG A 338 10.82 13.30 -3.52
C ARG A 338 11.39 11.90 -3.30
N ASN A 339 10.68 10.85 -3.73
CA ASN A 339 11.04 9.45 -3.53
C ASN A 339 11.35 9.08 -2.06
N VAL A 340 10.49 9.47 -1.13
CA VAL A 340 10.72 9.35 0.33
C VAL A 340 10.54 7.93 0.87
N TYR A 341 9.65 7.14 0.26
CA TYR A 341 9.23 5.86 0.85
C TYR A 341 10.35 4.81 0.90
N GLU A 342 11.08 4.62 -0.19
CA GLU A 342 12.15 3.61 -0.24
C GLU A 342 13.25 3.89 0.80
N PRO A 343 13.85 5.10 0.88
CA PRO A 343 14.85 5.38 1.91
C PRO A 343 14.29 5.38 3.33
N SER A 344 13.03 5.78 3.53
CA SER A 344 12.39 5.71 4.86
C SER A 344 12.16 4.26 5.31
N ILE A 345 11.76 3.36 4.41
CA ILE A 345 11.66 1.93 4.72
C ILE A 345 13.03 1.37 5.09
N MET A 346 14.08 1.75 4.36
CA MET A 346 15.45 1.33 4.67
C MET A 346 15.93 1.88 6.03
N LEU A 347 15.58 3.12 6.36
CA LEU A 347 15.84 3.70 7.68
C LEU A 347 15.17 2.87 8.79
N MET A 348 13.91 2.46 8.61
CA MET A 348 13.22 1.57 9.55
C MET A 348 13.86 0.18 9.67
N VAL A 349 14.35 -0.37 8.56
CA VAL A 349 15.12 -1.64 8.55
C VAL A 349 16.42 -1.49 9.34
N ALA A 350 17.16 -0.40 9.16
CA ALA A 350 18.37 -0.10 9.93
C ALA A 350 18.05 0.02 11.43
N TYR A 351 17.02 0.78 11.78
CA TYR A 351 16.57 0.95 13.17
C TYR A 351 16.15 -0.37 13.83
N LYS A 352 15.44 -1.24 13.11
CA LYS A 352 15.11 -2.61 13.55
C LYS A 352 16.37 -3.44 13.83
N ASN A 353 17.45 -3.22 13.08
CA ASN A 353 18.72 -3.92 13.29
C ASN A 353 19.53 -3.34 14.47
N LEU A 354 19.31 -2.07 14.82
CA LEU A 354 20.06 -1.37 15.86
C LEU A 354 19.43 -1.46 17.26
N PHE A 355 18.09 -1.44 17.33
CA PHE A 355 17.39 -1.21 18.59
C PHE A 355 16.33 -2.28 18.90
N ALA A 356 16.15 -2.53 20.20
CA ALA A 356 15.01 -3.24 20.75
C ALA A 356 13.86 -2.25 20.97
N PHE A 357 12.79 -2.36 20.19
CA PHE A 357 11.55 -1.56 20.36
C PHE A 357 10.63 -2.05 21.49
N ALA A 358 11.18 -2.74 22.48
CA ALA A 358 10.40 -3.04 23.68
C ALA A 358 10.27 -1.74 24.48
N ASP A 359 9.08 -1.42 24.98
CA ASP A 359 8.88 -0.32 25.94
C ASP A 359 9.19 1.11 25.43
N ILE A 360 8.69 1.46 24.23
CA ILE A 360 8.73 2.85 23.73
C ILE A 360 7.52 3.70 24.17
N PHE A 361 6.54 3.08 24.86
CA PHE A 361 5.33 3.74 25.34
C PHE A 361 5.60 4.99 26.21
N PRO A 362 6.65 5.04 27.06
CA PRO A 362 6.97 6.25 27.82
C PRO A 362 7.22 7.49 26.95
N TYR A 363 7.63 7.31 25.69
CA TYR A 363 7.88 8.43 24.77
C TYR A 363 6.62 8.95 24.08
N THR A 364 5.53 8.18 24.04
CA THR A 364 4.33 8.51 23.23
C THR A 364 3.79 9.91 23.50
N ASN A 365 3.62 10.29 24.78
CA ASN A 365 3.13 11.62 25.13
C ASN A 365 4.11 12.74 24.73
N LYS A 366 5.40 12.52 24.93
CA LYS A 366 6.45 13.49 24.58
C LYS A 366 6.55 13.65 23.05
N LEU A 367 6.40 12.58 22.29
CA LEU A 367 6.36 12.60 20.83
C LEU A 367 5.12 13.32 20.30
N ARG A 368 3.95 13.14 20.93
CA ARG A 368 2.73 13.91 20.61
C ARG A 368 2.90 15.41 20.87
N GLN A 369 3.57 15.79 21.94
CA GLN A 369 3.91 17.18 22.21
C GLN A 369 4.87 17.74 21.17
N TRP A 370 5.92 16.99 20.82
CA TRP A 370 6.84 17.34 19.75
C TRP A 370 6.12 17.51 18.41
N GLY A 371 5.21 16.61 18.02
CA GLY A 371 4.47 16.73 16.76
C GLY A 371 3.68 18.04 16.64
N ARG A 372 3.16 18.55 17.77
CA ARG A 372 2.45 19.85 17.82
C ARG A 372 3.38 21.06 17.70
N ARG A 373 4.65 20.91 18.09
CA ARG A 373 5.69 21.96 18.07
C ARG A 373 7.05 21.31 17.79
N PRO A 374 7.32 20.97 16.52
CA PRO A 374 8.53 20.23 16.18
C PRO A 374 9.78 21.04 16.52
N TYR A 375 10.76 20.34 17.08
CA TYR A 375 12.12 20.84 17.31
C TYR A 375 13.12 19.79 16.81
N LEU A 376 14.37 20.21 16.61
CA LEU A 376 15.45 19.34 16.12
C LEU A 376 15.82 18.31 17.21
N PRO A 377 16.08 17.04 16.85
CA PRO A 377 16.63 16.06 17.78
C PRO A 377 17.93 16.56 18.42
N ALA A 378 18.10 16.34 19.73
CA ALA A 378 19.29 16.78 20.47
C ALA A 378 20.47 15.81 20.29
N LEU A 379 20.75 15.44 19.02
CA LEU A 379 21.81 14.52 18.62
C LEU A 379 22.65 15.16 17.52
N ASN A 380 23.92 14.77 17.47
CA ASN A 380 24.77 15.07 16.33
C ASN A 380 24.29 14.24 15.11
N PRO A 381 23.85 14.88 14.02
CA PRO A 381 23.32 14.16 12.87
C PRO A 381 24.38 13.27 12.20
N ASN A 382 25.66 13.66 12.22
CA ASN A 382 26.73 12.86 11.62
C ASN A 382 26.91 11.52 12.34
N ASP A 383 26.88 11.54 13.68
CA ASP A 383 26.95 10.32 14.49
C ASP A 383 25.75 9.41 14.21
N MET A 384 24.56 10.00 14.02
CA MET A 384 23.36 9.25 13.64
C MET A 384 23.44 8.64 12.25
N PHE A 385 24.03 9.32 11.26
CA PHE A 385 24.22 8.75 9.93
C PHE A 385 25.18 7.54 9.95
N GLU A 386 26.24 7.61 10.76
CA GLU A 386 27.14 6.47 10.98
C GLU A 386 26.45 5.30 11.71
N ILE A 387 25.61 5.59 12.70
CA ILE A 387 24.79 4.57 13.37
C ILE A 387 23.84 3.90 12.38
N ILE A 388 23.16 4.69 11.54
CA ILE A 388 22.26 4.17 10.49
C ILE A 388 23.03 3.27 9.53
N ARG A 389 24.24 3.68 9.12
CA ARG A 389 25.11 2.87 8.27
C ARG A 389 25.39 1.50 8.88
N LYS A 390 25.75 1.44 10.16
CA LYS A 390 25.94 0.17 10.89
C LYS A 390 24.68 -0.70 10.88
N GLY A 391 23.50 -0.10 11.05
CA GLY A 391 22.23 -0.81 10.97
C GLY A 391 21.93 -1.38 9.58
N LEU A 392 22.38 -0.71 8.52
CA LEU A 392 22.29 -1.17 7.13
C LEU A 392 23.29 -2.29 6.81
N ASP A 393 24.46 -2.31 7.46
CA ASP A 393 25.46 -3.36 7.25
C ASP A 393 25.01 -4.74 7.71
N GLU A 394 24.02 -4.79 8.59
CA GLU A 394 23.33 -6.02 8.96
C GLU A 394 22.49 -6.62 7.81
N GLU A 395 22.15 -5.83 6.79
CA GLU A 395 21.51 -6.29 5.55
C GLU A 395 22.56 -6.72 4.52
N LYS A 396 23.27 -7.80 4.81
CA LYS A 396 24.38 -8.33 3.97
C LYS A 396 24.07 -8.59 2.50
N ALA A 397 22.80 -8.75 2.12
CA ALA A 397 22.40 -8.94 0.72
C ALA A 397 22.34 -7.62 -0.07
N LEU A 398 22.33 -6.46 0.60
CA LEU A 398 22.27 -5.18 -0.07
C LEU A 398 23.65 -4.79 -0.62
N PRO A 399 23.73 -4.33 -1.88
CA PRO A 399 24.95 -3.78 -2.43
C PRO A 399 25.44 -2.56 -1.67
N GLU A 400 26.76 -2.36 -1.59
CA GLU A 400 27.35 -1.29 -0.81
C GLU A 400 26.95 0.11 -1.32
N HIS A 401 27.01 0.32 -2.63
CA HIS A 401 26.56 1.56 -3.27
C HIS A 401 25.09 1.88 -2.97
N TYR A 402 24.25 0.87 -2.77
CA TYR A 402 22.85 1.08 -2.41
C TYR A 402 22.73 1.57 -0.97
N LYS A 403 23.48 0.99 -0.02
CA LYS A 403 23.49 1.47 1.37
C LYS A 403 23.97 2.91 1.47
N GLU A 404 25.02 3.27 0.74
CA GLU A 404 25.53 4.65 0.65
C GLU A 404 24.46 5.60 0.11
N TYR A 405 23.81 5.24 -1.00
CA TYR A 405 22.70 6.01 -1.56
C TYR A 405 21.58 6.23 -0.54
N ILE A 406 21.22 5.21 0.25
CA ILE A 406 20.21 5.34 1.31
C ILE A 406 20.66 6.33 2.38
N VAL A 407 21.90 6.25 2.86
CA VAL A 407 22.42 7.19 3.88
C VAL A 407 22.38 8.62 3.36
N GLU A 408 22.80 8.86 2.12
CA GLU A 408 22.71 10.20 1.50
C GLU A 408 21.26 10.69 1.39
N LYS A 409 20.32 9.82 1.04
CA LYS A 409 18.89 10.20 1.02
C LYS A 409 18.35 10.54 2.40
N VAL A 410 18.76 9.82 3.44
CA VAL A 410 18.36 10.14 4.81
C VAL A 410 18.98 11.48 5.26
N LYS A 411 20.22 11.79 4.86
CA LYS A 411 20.83 13.12 5.07
C LYS A 411 20.02 14.21 4.39
N GLU A 412 19.67 14.04 3.12
CA GLU A 412 18.82 14.98 2.37
C GLU A 412 17.48 15.23 3.09
N PHE A 413 16.83 14.18 3.60
CA PHE A 413 15.55 14.31 4.30
C PHE A 413 15.70 15.06 5.62
N TYR A 414 16.74 14.75 6.40
CA TYR A 414 17.05 15.48 7.63
C TYR A 414 17.25 16.98 7.35
N PHE A 415 18.10 17.35 6.39
CA PHE A 415 18.37 18.76 6.09
C PHE A 415 17.16 19.48 5.51
N PHE A 416 16.36 18.80 4.69
CA PHE A 416 15.10 19.35 4.19
C PHE A 416 14.11 19.62 5.34
N ASN A 417 13.91 18.68 6.25
CA ASN A 417 13.00 18.86 7.37
C ASN A 417 13.54 19.90 8.38
N LYS A 418 14.87 19.97 8.55
CA LYS A 418 15.54 21.02 9.33
C LYS A 418 15.26 22.41 8.79
N SER A 419 15.34 22.62 7.47
CA SER A 419 15.07 23.94 6.88
C SER A 419 13.62 24.37 7.11
N ILE A 420 12.66 23.45 7.00
CA ILE A 420 11.24 23.72 7.29
C ILE A 420 11.05 24.15 8.75
N VAL A 421 11.58 23.36 9.69
CA VAL A 421 11.38 23.59 11.13
C VAL A 421 12.09 24.86 11.61
N MET A 422 13.29 25.14 11.11
CA MET A 422 14.06 26.33 11.51
C MET A 422 13.53 27.61 10.87
N ASN A 423 13.21 27.60 9.58
CA ASN A 423 12.76 28.79 8.85
C ASN A 423 11.25 29.05 9.02
N LYS A 424 10.52 28.11 9.62
CA LYS A 424 9.06 28.13 9.75
C LYS A 424 8.32 28.27 8.40
N THR A 425 8.93 27.77 7.33
CA THR A 425 8.39 27.74 5.97
C THR A 425 8.18 26.29 5.57
N ALA A 426 6.93 25.83 5.48
CA ALA A 426 6.56 24.47 5.10
C ALA A 426 5.76 24.43 3.80
#